data_AF-A0A5B7B8Y7-F1
#
_entry.id   AF-A0A5B7B8Y7-F1
#
_cell.length_a   1.000
_cell.length_b   1.000
_cell.length_c   1.000
_cell.angle_alpha   90.00
_cell.angle_beta   90.00
_cell.angle_gamma   90.00
#
_symmetry.space_group_name_H-M   'P 1'
#
loop_
_entity.id
_entity.type
_entity.pdbx_description
1 polymer ?
#
loop_
_entity_poly.entity_id
_entity_poly.type
_entity_poly.pdbx_seq_one_letter_code
_entity_poly.pdbx_strand_id
1 'polypeptide(L)'
;NLNSLLTSLVNSATYSSYSNSTIMGSSPQDVVYGLYQCRGDLAMPDCAMCVARSVSQLGVLCSQTCGGALQLEGCFVKYDNATFLGVEDKTVVLKKCGPSVGYDTEAMSRRDAVLAALAGAGG
;
A
#
# COMPACT_ATOMS: atom_id res chain seq x y z
N ASN A 1 -0.14 -1.29 20.80
CA ASN A 1 -0.83 -1.94 19.65
C ASN A 1 -0.12 -1.71 18.33
N LEU A 2 0.22 -0.46 17.96
CA LEU A 2 0.90 -0.17 16.68
C LEU A 2 2.22 -0.94 16.46
N ASN A 3 3.16 -0.93 17.41
CA ASN A 3 4.42 -1.67 17.24
C ASN A 3 4.22 -3.18 17.01
N SER A 4 3.25 -3.78 17.70
CA SER A 4 2.91 -5.20 17.51
C SER A 4 2.35 -5.46 16.12
N LEU A 5 1.51 -4.55 15.61
CA LEU A 5 0.98 -4.62 14.25
C LEU A 5 2.11 -4.53 13.23
N LEU A 6 2.97 -3.53 13.34
CA LEU A 6 4.08 -3.31 12.40
C LEU A 6 5.04 -4.51 12.38
N THR A 7 5.38 -5.07 13.53
CA THR A 7 6.18 -6.31 13.63
C THR A 7 5.49 -7.49 12.96
N SER A 8 4.17 -7.64 13.14
CA SER A 8 3.38 -8.70 12.49
C SER A 8 3.47 -8.60 10.97
N LEU A 9 3.29 -7.40 10.42
CA LEU A 9 3.36 -7.14 8.98
C LEU A 9 4.76 -7.42 8.40
N VAL A 10 5.83 -7.02 9.10
CA VAL A 10 7.21 -7.30 8.67
C VAL A 10 7.48 -8.81 8.64
N ASN A 11 7.03 -9.54 9.66
CA ASN A 11 7.25 -10.98 9.73
C ASN A 11 6.50 -11.74 8.62
N SER A 12 5.24 -11.39 8.35
CA SER A 12 4.44 -12.06 7.32
C SER A 12 4.90 -11.74 5.89
N ALA A 13 5.55 -10.59 5.67
CA ALA A 13 6.15 -10.22 4.39
C ALA A 13 7.27 -11.18 3.92
N THR A 14 7.76 -12.05 4.80
CA THR A 14 8.70 -13.14 4.42
C THR A 14 8.02 -14.24 3.59
N TYR A 15 6.70 -14.42 3.76
CA TYR A 15 5.98 -15.58 3.20
C TYR A 15 4.85 -15.21 2.24
N SER A 16 4.37 -13.97 2.26
CA SER A 16 3.29 -13.51 1.39
C SER A 16 3.54 -12.10 0.86
N SER A 17 3.12 -11.84 -0.38
CA SER A 17 3.14 -10.49 -0.98
C SER A 17 2.00 -9.61 -0.47
N TYR A 18 1.03 -10.16 0.24
CA TYR A 18 -0.05 -9.42 0.88
C TYR A 18 -0.41 -10.05 2.23
N SER A 19 -0.63 -9.21 3.23
CA SER A 19 -1.22 -9.63 4.50
C SER A 19 -1.92 -8.44 5.16
N ASN A 20 -2.93 -8.75 5.97
CA ASN A 20 -3.51 -7.80 6.88
C ASN A 20 -3.46 -8.35 8.30
N SER A 21 -3.58 -7.46 9.28
CA SER A 21 -3.58 -7.80 10.69
C SER A 21 -4.41 -6.78 11.43
N THR A 22 -5.10 -7.23 12.46
CA THR A 22 -5.85 -6.38 13.40
C THR A 22 -5.35 -6.67 14.79
N ILE A 23 -4.91 -5.64 15.50
CA ILE A 23 -4.53 -5.75 16.91
C ILE A 23 -5.66 -5.16 17.74
N MET A 24 -6.31 -6.00 18.52
CA MET A 24 -7.37 -5.59 19.44
C MET A 24 -6.78 -4.75 20.58
N GLY A 25 -7.55 -3.77 21.03
CA GLY A 25 -7.23 -2.95 22.20
C GLY A 25 -8.31 -3.03 23.27
N SER A 26 -8.06 -2.37 24.40
CA SER A 26 -8.99 -2.35 25.54
C SER A 26 -10.25 -1.54 25.27
N SER A 27 -10.15 -0.55 24.37
CA SER A 27 -11.27 0.22 23.85
C SER A 27 -11.30 0.19 22.32
N PRO A 28 -12.42 0.54 21.67
CA PRO A 28 -12.49 0.65 20.21
C PRO A 28 -11.45 1.62 19.62
N GLN A 29 -11.04 2.64 20.38
CA GLN A 29 -10.03 3.62 19.95
C GLN A 29 -8.60 3.06 19.96
N ASP A 30 -8.38 1.96 20.70
CA ASP A 30 -7.10 1.28 20.81
C ASP A 30 -6.93 0.16 19.77
N VAL A 31 -7.97 -0.15 19.00
CA VAL A 31 -7.90 -1.13 17.90
C VAL A 31 -7.12 -0.51 16.76
N VAL A 32 -6.18 -1.28 16.18
CA VAL A 32 -5.41 -0.83 15.03
C VAL A 32 -5.48 -1.90 13.93
N TYR A 33 -5.87 -1.46 12.74
CA TYR A 33 -5.92 -2.24 11.52
C TYR A 33 -4.69 -1.93 10.69
N GLY A 34 -4.14 -2.93 10.01
CA GLY A 34 -3.04 -2.71 9.08
C GLY A 34 -2.99 -3.73 7.97
N LEU A 35 -2.38 -3.32 6.86
CA LEU A 35 -2.02 -4.20 5.76
C LEU A 35 -0.70 -3.78 5.14
N TYR A 36 -0.11 -4.70 4.39
CA TYR A 36 0.84 -4.37 3.35
C TYR A 36 0.48 -5.08 2.05
N GLN A 37 0.96 -4.53 0.94
CA GLN A 37 0.88 -5.14 -0.37
C GLN A 37 2.18 -4.85 -1.13
N CYS A 38 2.90 -5.89 -1.48
CA CYS A 38 4.06 -5.83 -2.37
C CYS A 38 3.62 -5.86 -3.84
N ARG A 39 4.49 -5.40 -4.72
CA ARG A 39 4.35 -5.60 -6.16
C ARG A 39 4.40 -7.11 -6.45
N GLY A 40 3.47 -7.59 -7.29
CA GLY A 40 3.24 -9.03 -7.48
C GLY A 40 4.34 -9.79 -8.24
N ASP A 41 5.28 -9.07 -8.84
CA ASP A 41 6.44 -9.56 -9.60
C ASP A 41 7.73 -9.62 -8.76
N LEU A 42 7.70 -9.22 -7.49
CA LEU A 42 8.87 -9.26 -6.62
C LEU A 42 9.10 -10.65 -6.01
N ALA A 43 10.38 -11.00 -5.84
CA ALA A 43 10.74 -12.13 -5.00
C ALA A 43 10.43 -11.81 -3.52
N MET A 44 10.14 -12.86 -2.74
CA MET A 44 9.78 -12.70 -1.33
C MET A 44 10.80 -11.93 -0.48
N PRO A 45 12.13 -12.10 -0.65
CA PRO A 45 13.12 -11.30 0.07
C PRO A 45 13.03 -9.80 -0.23
N ASP A 46 12.76 -9.42 -1.48
CA ASP A 46 12.63 -8.01 -1.89
C ASP A 46 11.35 -7.39 -1.31
N CYS A 47 10.26 -8.17 -1.27
CA CYS A 47 9.03 -7.78 -0.60
C CYS A 47 9.26 -7.52 0.90
N ALA A 48 9.86 -8.48 1.61
CA ALA A 48 10.17 -8.34 3.02
C ALA A 48 11.05 -7.12 3.31
N MET A 49 12.08 -6.88 2.49
CA MET A 49 12.95 -5.72 2.60
C MET A 49 12.18 -4.40 2.38
N CYS A 50 11.30 -4.35 1.37
CA CYS A 50 10.48 -3.17 1.11
C CYS A 50 9.53 -2.85 2.27
N VAL A 51 8.86 -3.87 2.82
CA VAL A 51 7.94 -3.69 3.95
C VAL A 51 8.70 -3.21 5.19
N ALA A 52 9.84 -3.82 5.52
CA ALA A 52 10.68 -3.38 6.64
C ALA A 52 11.16 -1.92 6.49
N ARG A 53 11.58 -1.53 5.27
CA ARG A 53 11.96 -0.15 4.97
C ARG A 53 10.77 0.80 5.12
N SER A 54 9.60 0.41 4.64
CA SER A 54 8.38 1.23 4.72
C SER A 54 7.96 1.46 6.18
N VAL A 55 7.97 0.41 6.99
CA VAL A 55 7.67 0.48 8.43
C VAL A 55 8.65 1.40 9.16
N SER A 56 9.95 1.30 8.84
CA SER A 56 10.98 2.18 9.42
C SER A 56 10.71 3.66 9.08
N GLN A 57 10.35 3.96 7.84
CA GLN A 57 10.06 5.33 7.40
C GLN A 57 8.73 5.87 7.95
N LEU A 58 7.70 5.03 8.07
CA LEU A 58 6.41 5.40 8.66
C LEU A 58 6.57 5.92 10.10
N GLY A 59 7.45 5.32 10.89
CA GLY A 59 7.72 5.78 12.26
C GLY A 59 8.24 7.22 12.32
N VAL A 60 8.95 7.68 11.29
CA VAL A 60 9.50 9.04 11.20
C VAL A 60 8.51 10.00 10.54
N LEU A 61 7.87 9.59 9.44
CA LEU A 61 6.98 10.45 8.64
C LEU A 61 5.61 10.66 9.29
N CYS A 62 5.11 9.65 10.02
CA CYS A 62 3.79 9.64 10.65
C CYS A 62 3.94 9.53 12.17
N SER A 63 4.79 10.38 12.76
CA SER A 63 5.01 10.37 14.20
C SER A 63 3.75 10.81 14.95
N GLN A 64 3.34 10.04 15.96
CA GLN A 64 2.19 10.35 16.84
C GLN A 64 0.82 10.45 16.11
N THR A 65 0.67 9.78 14.97
CA THR A 65 -0.62 9.72 14.26
C THR A 65 -1.36 8.42 14.57
N CYS A 66 -2.69 8.45 14.50
CA CYS A 66 -3.54 7.26 14.66
C CYS A 66 -3.56 6.36 13.41
N GLY A 67 -3.15 6.91 12.27
CA GLY A 67 -3.07 6.22 10.99
C GLY A 67 -1.93 6.77 10.14
N GLY A 68 -1.46 5.96 9.21
CA GLY A 68 -0.38 6.30 8.29
C GLY A 68 -0.36 5.37 7.10
N ALA A 69 -0.02 5.90 5.93
CA ALA A 69 0.13 5.14 4.71
C ALA A 69 1.42 5.55 4.00
N LEU A 70 2.17 4.58 3.49
CA LEU A 70 3.39 4.83 2.73
C LEU A 70 3.42 3.92 1.50
N GLN A 71 3.52 4.55 0.33
CA GLN A 71 3.71 3.90 -0.95
C GLN A 71 5.17 4.05 -1.37
N LEU A 72 5.90 2.94 -1.39
CA LEU A 72 7.19 2.82 -2.07
C LEU A 72 6.99 2.13 -3.42
N GLU A 73 8.06 2.09 -4.22
CA GLU A 73 8.04 1.46 -5.55
C GLU A 73 7.71 -0.05 -5.49
N GLY A 74 8.20 -0.74 -4.45
CA GLY A 74 8.02 -2.17 -4.29
C GLY A 74 6.84 -2.59 -3.41
N CYS A 75 6.27 -1.68 -2.62
CA CYS A 75 5.26 -2.04 -1.64
C CYS A 75 4.47 -0.84 -1.12
N PHE A 76 3.28 -1.13 -0.62
CA PHE A 76 2.40 -0.25 0.12
C PHE A 76 2.23 -0.78 1.54
N VAL A 77 2.26 0.11 2.53
CA VAL A 77 1.94 -0.21 3.93
C VAL A 77 0.96 0.83 4.45
N LYS A 78 -0.15 0.39 5.06
CA LYS A 78 -1.13 1.27 5.70
C LYS A 78 -1.56 0.72 7.04
N TYR A 79 -1.70 1.61 8.01
CA TYR A 79 -2.37 1.35 9.28
C TYR A 79 -3.34 2.48 9.63
N ASP A 80 -4.37 2.16 10.39
CA ASP A 80 -5.36 3.12 10.87
C ASP A 80 -6.10 2.56 12.10
N ASN A 81 -6.66 3.42 12.94
CA ASN A 81 -7.58 3.02 14.00
C ASN A 81 -9.04 3.03 13.54
N ALA A 82 -9.33 3.63 12.38
CA ALA A 82 -10.58 3.44 11.67
C ALA A 82 -10.54 2.19 10.79
N THR A 83 -11.68 1.51 10.65
CA THR A 83 -11.77 0.35 9.76
C THR A 83 -11.67 0.76 8.29
N PHE A 84 -10.82 0.06 7.53
CA PHE A 84 -10.67 0.25 6.09
C PHE A 84 -10.48 -1.06 5.32
N LEU A 85 -10.31 -2.19 6.02
CA LEU A 85 -10.07 -3.49 5.38
C LEU A 85 -11.33 -3.95 4.67
N GLY A 86 -11.21 -4.25 3.37
CA GLY A 86 -12.34 -4.70 2.54
C GLY A 86 -13.35 -3.60 2.19
N VAL A 87 -13.06 -2.34 2.48
CA VAL A 87 -13.89 -1.19 2.12
C VAL A 87 -13.37 -0.57 0.84
N GLU A 88 -14.23 -0.41 -0.17
CA GLU A 88 -13.85 0.28 -1.40
C GLU A 88 -13.62 1.77 -1.14
N ASP A 89 -12.46 2.27 -1.55
CA ASP A 89 -12.12 3.69 -1.50
C ASP A 89 -11.43 4.09 -2.81
N LYS A 90 -12.07 4.97 -3.58
CA LYS A 90 -11.61 5.47 -4.89
C LYS A 90 -11.00 6.88 -4.79
N THR A 91 -10.71 7.36 -3.58
CA THR A 91 -10.10 8.67 -3.40
C THR A 91 -8.69 8.71 -4.01
N VAL A 92 -8.41 9.79 -4.74
CA VAL A 92 -7.08 9.98 -5.36
C VAL A 92 -6.11 10.50 -4.30
N VAL A 93 -5.21 9.64 -3.84
CA VAL A 93 -4.19 9.98 -2.83
C VAL A 93 -3.01 10.75 -3.44
N LEU A 94 -2.50 10.28 -4.58
CA LEU A 94 -1.38 10.89 -5.29
C LEU A 94 -1.52 10.69 -6.79
N LYS A 95 -1.23 11.74 -7.56
CA LYS A 95 -1.13 11.70 -9.02
C LYS A 95 0.11 12.46 -9.46
N LYS A 96 0.91 11.85 -10.32
CA LYS A 96 2.09 12.48 -10.95
C LYS A 96 2.00 12.32 -12.46
N CYS A 97 2.20 13.41 -13.19
CA CYS A 97 2.24 13.43 -14.65
C CYS A 97 3.67 13.61 -15.13
N GLY A 98 4.03 12.97 -16.25
CA GLY A 98 5.29 13.22 -16.95
C GLY A 98 5.25 14.54 -17.75
N PRO A 99 6.38 14.94 -18.37
CA PRO A 99 6.43 16.08 -19.28
C PRO A 99 5.45 15.93 -20.45
N SER A 100 4.93 17.04 -20.97
CA SER A 100 4.09 17.04 -22.17
C SER A 100 4.93 16.73 -23.42
N VAL A 101 4.54 15.71 -24.18
CA VAL A 101 5.23 15.25 -25.40
C VAL A 101 4.50 15.64 -26.70
N GLY A 102 3.57 16.59 -26.61
CA GLY A 102 2.69 16.94 -27.73
C GLY A 102 1.51 15.96 -27.91
N TYR A 103 0.73 16.16 -28.97
CA TYR A 103 -0.41 15.31 -29.32
C TYR A 103 -0.03 14.38 -30.47
N ASP A 104 -0.08 13.08 -30.22
CA ASP A 104 0.14 12.03 -31.21
C ASP A 104 -1.01 11.03 -31.12
N THR A 105 -1.82 10.92 -32.18
CA THR A 105 -3.03 10.08 -32.18
C THR A 105 -2.71 8.60 -31.96
N GLU A 106 -1.63 8.08 -32.53
CA GLU A 106 -1.28 6.67 -32.43
C GLU A 106 -0.81 6.32 -31.01
N ALA A 107 0.04 7.17 -30.42
CA ALA A 107 0.49 7.02 -29.04
C ALA A 107 -0.68 7.10 -28.05
N MET A 108 -1.65 7.99 -28.29
CA MET A 108 -2.86 8.11 -27.46
C MET A 108 -3.73 6.85 -27.57
N SER A 109 -3.95 6.32 -28.77
CA SER A 109 -4.69 5.07 -28.96
C SER A 109 -4.01 3.88 -28.29
N ARG A 110 -2.68 3.76 -28.38
CA ARG A 110 -1.91 2.72 -27.68
C ARG A 110 -2.04 2.84 -26.17
N ARG A 111 -1.95 4.06 -25.62
CA ARG A 111 -2.13 4.32 -24.19
C ARG A 111 -3.53 3.91 -23.73
N ASP A 112 -4.56 4.31 -24.47
CA ASP A 112 -5.95 4.04 -24.09
C ASP A 112 -6.24 2.53 -24.13
N ALA A 113 -5.65 1.78 -25.08
CA ALA A 113 -5.72 0.32 -25.10
C ALA A 113 -5.07 -0.33 -23.86
N VAL A 114 -3.90 0.15 -23.44
CA VAL A 114 -3.23 -0.34 -22.22
C VAL A 114 -4.07 -0.02 -20.98
N LEU A 115 -4.63 1.18 -20.87
CA LEU A 115 -5.49 1.57 -19.75
C LEU A 115 -6.78 0.73 -19.70
N ALA A 116 -7.38 0.43 -20.85
CA ALA A 116 -8.53 -0.47 -20.92
C ALA A 116 -8.19 -1.88 -20.46
N ALA A 117 -7.02 -2.41 -20.86
CA ALA A 117 -6.54 -3.71 -20.40
C ALA A 117 -6.32 -3.76 -18.89
N LEU A 118 -5.75 -2.69 -18.31
CA LEU A 118 -5.56 -2.59 -16.85
C LEU A 118 -6.90 -2.53 -16.09
N ALA A 119 -7.90 -1.85 -16.64
CA ALA A 119 -9.23 -1.80 -16.04
C ALA A 119 -9.97 -3.14 -16.10
N GLY A 120 -9.70 -3.97 -17.12
CA GLY A 120 -10.34 -5.28 -17.30
C GLY A 120 -9.62 -6.47 -16.64
N ALA A 121 -8.37 -6.30 -16.19
CA ALA A 121 -7.57 -7.37 -15.57
C ALA A 121 -7.80 -7.52 -14.05
N GLY A 122 -8.64 -6.68 -13.44
CA GLY A 122 -9.13 -6.91 -12.08
C GLY A 122 -10.29 -7.90 -12.10
N GLY A 123 -10.15 -9.02 -11.40
CA GLY A 123 -11.21 -10.02 -11.23
C GLY A 123 -12.46 -9.49 -10.53
#